data_AF-A0AAV2RQW5-F1
#
_entry.id   AF-A0AAV2RQW5-F1
#
_cell.length_a   1.000
_cell.length_b   1.000
_cell.length_c   1.000
_cell.angle_alpha   90.00
_cell.angle_beta   90.00
_cell.angle_gamma   90.00
#
_symmetry.space_group_name_H-M   'P 1'
#
loop_
_entity.id
_entity.type
_entity.pdbx_description
1 polymer ?
#
loop_
_entity_poly.entity_id
_entity_poly.type
_entity_poly.pdbx_seq_one_letter_code
_entity_poly.pdbx_strand_id
1 'polypeptide(L)'
;QLPVSGKQNYSSYIAIICMTEDRPRQASEFQSKVCRLLVKLQQFDAASDAIKKEMGFHQATENTGQLGRLTVALVLVQLARGDHIAAEKAYREWGSYCEVEEMNTLEQIIQAYDEDDGDLAVKALYSPFITHMDVEYAKLARCIRTPQTSKQKKAGGATTSSSSNVDNVTQGMADASLTNDDDELDLCR
;
A
#
# COMPACT_ATOMS: atom_id res chain seq x y z
N GLN A 1 19.22 6.88 16.30
CA GLN A 1 18.33 5.84 16.87
C GLN A 1 17.14 6.55 17.47
N LEU A 2 16.00 6.58 16.76
CA LEU A 2 14.76 7.13 17.31
C LEU A 2 14.22 6.17 18.38
N PRO A 3 13.74 6.67 19.53
CA PRO A 3 13.32 5.81 20.63
C PRO A 3 12.08 5.01 20.21
N VAL A 4 12.23 3.69 20.24
CA VAL A 4 11.22 2.66 19.99
C VAL A 4 9.94 2.80 20.85
N SER A 5 9.97 3.65 21.87
CA SER A 5 8.90 3.89 22.83
C SER A 5 7.60 4.44 22.22
N GLY A 6 7.66 5.20 21.12
CA GLY A 6 6.44 5.70 20.46
C GLY A 6 5.63 4.59 19.77
N LYS A 7 6.30 3.59 19.19
CA LYS A 7 5.68 2.53 18.38
C LYS A 7 4.91 1.52 19.21
N GLN A 8 5.40 1.21 20.40
CA GLN A 8 4.72 0.34 21.36
C GLN A 8 3.46 0.98 21.93
N ASN A 9 3.45 2.30 22.14
CA ASN A 9 2.29 2.99 22.70
C ASN A 9 1.05 2.93 21.79
N TYR A 10 1.21 3.06 20.46
CA TYR A 10 0.05 2.95 19.54
C TYR A 10 -0.52 1.53 19.46
N SER A 11 0.33 0.51 19.41
CA SER A 11 -0.12 -0.89 19.38
C SER A 11 -0.84 -1.28 20.68
N SER A 12 -0.31 -0.88 21.83
CA SER A 12 -0.94 -1.09 23.14
C SER A 12 -2.25 -0.32 23.30
N TYR A 13 -2.32 0.94 22.85
CA TYR A 13 -3.55 1.74 22.94
C TYR A 13 -4.69 1.15 22.08
N ILE A 14 -4.36 0.55 20.93
CA ILE A 14 -5.34 -0.05 20.03
C ILE A 14 -5.79 -1.42 20.55
N ALA A 15 -4.90 -2.19 21.17
CA ALA A 15 -5.31 -3.39 21.90
C ALA A 15 -6.29 -3.04 23.05
N ILE A 16 -6.07 -1.92 23.76
CA ILE A 16 -6.97 -1.44 24.81
C ILE A 16 -8.32 -1.00 24.22
N ILE A 17 -8.34 -0.20 23.14
CA ILE A 17 -9.61 0.20 22.49
C ILE A 17 -10.39 -1.02 21.98
N CYS A 18 -9.73 -1.97 21.31
CA CYS A 18 -10.39 -3.18 20.81
C CYS A 18 -10.95 -4.06 21.94
N MET A 19 -10.29 -4.10 23.10
CA MET A 19 -10.73 -4.89 24.25
C MET A 19 -11.79 -4.19 25.13
N THR A 20 -11.93 -2.87 25.04
CA THR A 20 -12.78 -2.10 25.98
C THR A 20 -14.23 -1.95 25.51
N GLU A 21 -14.53 -2.07 24.20
CA GLU A 21 -15.90 -1.74 23.70
C GLU A 21 -16.61 -2.82 22.85
N ASP A 22 -16.03 -4.00 22.60
CA ASP A 22 -16.68 -5.10 21.85
C ASP A 22 -17.30 -4.66 20.49
N ARG A 23 -16.64 -3.70 19.83
CA ARG A 23 -17.07 -3.13 18.53
C ARG A 23 -16.08 -3.53 17.43
N PRO A 24 -16.25 -4.71 16.80
CA PRO A 24 -15.31 -5.21 15.78
C PRO A 24 -15.19 -4.27 14.56
N ARG A 25 -16.25 -3.54 14.24
CA ARG A 25 -16.26 -2.56 13.14
C ARG A 25 -15.38 -1.33 13.41
N GLN A 26 -15.38 -0.82 14.64
CA GLN A 26 -14.52 0.31 14.99
C GLN A 26 -13.07 -0.16 15.13
N ALA A 27 -12.86 -1.34 15.72
CA ALA A 27 -11.57 -2.00 15.77
C ALA A 27 -10.92 -2.15 14.39
N SER A 28 -11.67 -2.61 13.37
CA SER A 28 -11.14 -2.72 12.02
C SER A 28 -10.71 -1.37 11.44
N GLU A 29 -11.51 -0.30 11.62
CA GLU A 29 -11.18 1.03 11.10
C GLU A 29 -9.91 1.63 11.75
N PHE A 30 -9.72 1.43 13.06
CA PHE A 30 -8.48 1.83 13.72
C PHE A 30 -7.30 0.99 13.24
N GLN A 31 -7.51 -0.31 13.05
CA GLN A 31 -6.48 -1.21 12.54
C GLN A 31 -6.05 -0.83 11.12
N SER A 32 -6.97 -0.42 10.23
CA SER A 32 -6.63 0.08 8.89
C SER A 32 -5.67 1.28 8.95
N LYS A 33 -5.88 2.20 9.90
CA LYS A 33 -4.99 3.35 10.11
C LYS A 33 -3.60 2.92 10.57
N VAL A 34 -3.50 1.90 11.41
CA VAL A 34 -2.23 1.33 11.85
C VAL A 34 -1.48 0.71 10.68
N CYS A 35 -2.16 -0.10 9.86
CA CYS A 35 -1.56 -0.74 8.70
C CYS A 35 -0.93 0.30 7.77
N ARG A 36 -1.67 1.37 7.44
CA ARG A 36 -1.17 2.50 6.65
C ARG A 36 0.03 3.18 7.30
N LEU A 37 -0.01 3.44 8.61
CA LEU A 37 1.09 4.06 9.34
C LEU A 37 2.36 3.18 9.35
N LEU A 38 2.20 1.86 9.56
CA LEU A 38 3.33 0.93 9.58
C LEU A 38 4.01 0.82 8.21
N VAL A 39 3.22 0.86 7.13
CA VAL A 39 3.74 0.91 5.76
C VAL A 39 4.52 2.20 5.51
N LYS A 40 4.02 3.36 5.97
CA LYS A 40 4.74 4.64 5.92
C LYS A 40 6.07 4.60 6.68
N LEU A 41 6.11 3.88 7.79
CA LEU A 41 7.31 3.70 8.61
C LEU A 41 8.27 2.62 8.06
N GLN A 42 7.98 2.05 6.88
CA GLN A 42 8.73 0.95 6.25
C GLN A 42 8.92 -0.29 7.16
N GLN A 43 8.00 -0.51 8.10
CA GLN A 43 8.05 -1.68 8.99
C GLN A 43 7.20 -2.82 8.42
N PHE A 44 7.69 -3.44 7.35
CA PHE A 44 6.94 -4.44 6.59
C PHE A 44 6.57 -5.69 7.41
N ASP A 45 7.44 -6.13 8.32
CA ASP A 45 7.16 -7.27 9.21
C ASP A 45 5.94 -6.99 10.09
N ALA A 46 5.97 -5.87 10.83
CA ALA A 46 4.88 -5.45 11.70
C ALA A 46 3.61 -5.11 10.91
N ALA A 47 3.75 -4.53 9.71
CA ALA A 47 2.63 -4.25 8.83
C ALA A 47 1.93 -5.55 8.40
N SER A 48 2.69 -6.59 8.04
CA SER A 48 2.11 -7.88 7.63
C SER A 48 1.30 -8.54 8.74
N ASP A 49 1.77 -8.47 9.99
CA ASP A 49 1.04 -9.00 11.15
C ASP A 49 -0.20 -8.14 11.48
N ALA A 50 -0.08 -6.82 11.34
CA ALA A 50 -1.18 -5.90 11.54
C ALA A 50 -2.30 -6.10 10.50
N ILE A 51 -1.95 -6.32 9.23
CA ILE A 51 -2.91 -6.59 8.15
C ILE A 51 -3.63 -7.92 8.41
N LYS A 52 -2.92 -8.98 8.79
CA LYS A 52 -3.55 -10.27 9.15
C LYS A 52 -4.52 -10.13 10.33
N LYS A 53 -4.18 -9.30 11.31
CA LYS A 53 -5.09 -8.98 12.43
C LYS A 53 -6.33 -8.23 11.95
N GLU A 54 -6.17 -7.29 11.02
CA GLU A 54 -7.28 -6.58 10.37
C GLU A 54 -8.21 -7.51 9.61
N MET A 55 -7.64 -8.47 8.87
CA MET A 55 -8.41 -9.50 8.16
C MET A 55 -9.26 -10.31 9.14
N GLY A 56 -8.74 -10.66 10.32
CA GLY A 56 -9.51 -11.33 11.37
C GLY A 56 -10.73 -10.53 11.84
N PHE A 57 -10.62 -9.20 11.95
CA PHE A 57 -11.76 -8.34 12.27
C PHE A 57 -12.77 -8.26 11.12
N HIS A 58 -12.30 -8.14 9.88
CA HIS A 58 -13.20 -8.10 8.72
C HIS A 58 -13.93 -9.42 8.49
N GLN A 59 -13.29 -10.55 8.77
CA GLN A 59 -13.90 -11.88 8.75
C GLN A 59 -15.04 -11.98 9.77
N ALA A 60 -14.86 -11.46 10.99
CA ALA A 60 -15.92 -11.43 12.00
C ALA A 60 -17.11 -10.54 11.63
N THR A 61 -16.89 -9.54 10.75
CA THR A 61 -17.95 -8.65 10.23
C THR A 61 -18.49 -9.06 8.86
N GLU A 62 -18.05 -10.20 8.33
CA GLU A 62 -18.42 -10.73 7.00
C GLU A 62 -18.18 -9.75 5.83
N ASN A 63 -17.18 -8.86 5.96
CA ASN A 63 -16.88 -7.85 4.95
C ASN A 63 -15.86 -8.38 3.93
N THR A 64 -16.34 -9.16 2.96
CA THR A 64 -15.51 -9.82 1.94
C THR A 64 -14.80 -8.84 1.01
N GLY A 65 -15.46 -7.74 0.62
CA GLY A 65 -14.85 -6.73 -0.26
C GLY A 65 -13.66 -6.00 0.36
N GLN A 66 -13.61 -5.87 1.70
CA GLN A 66 -12.40 -5.36 2.36
C GLN A 66 -11.30 -6.41 2.49
N LEU A 67 -11.66 -7.69 2.62
CA LEU A 67 -10.68 -8.78 2.65
C LEU A 67 -9.93 -8.89 1.31
N GLY A 68 -10.61 -8.73 0.18
CA GLY A 68 -9.97 -8.69 -1.14
C GLY A 68 -8.90 -7.60 -1.25
N ARG A 69 -9.28 -6.35 -0.95
CA ARG A 69 -8.33 -5.21 -0.93
C ARG A 69 -7.17 -5.40 0.06
N LEU A 70 -7.43 -5.94 1.24
CA LEU A 70 -6.39 -6.24 2.22
C LEU A 70 -5.46 -7.36 1.77
N THR A 71 -5.95 -8.31 0.97
CA THR A 71 -5.11 -9.36 0.37
C THR A 71 -4.11 -8.75 -0.59
N VAL A 72 -4.56 -7.80 -1.42
CA VAL A 72 -3.66 -7.06 -2.32
C VAL A 72 -2.61 -6.29 -1.52
N ALA A 73 -3.03 -5.57 -0.48
CA ALA A 73 -2.10 -4.87 0.42
C ALA A 73 -1.08 -5.81 1.06
N LEU A 74 -1.51 -6.99 1.51
CA LEU A 74 -0.62 -8.00 2.11
C LEU A 74 0.43 -8.49 1.10
N VAL A 75 0.02 -8.82 -0.13
CA VAL A 75 0.93 -9.24 -1.21
C VAL A 75 1.95 -8.14 -1.50
N LEU A 76 1.51 -6.89 -1.65
CA LEU A 76 2.42 -5.75 -1.89
C LEU A 76 3.45 -5.56 -0.77
N VAL A 77 3.05 -5.73 0.49
CA VAL A 77 3.97 -5.64 1.65
C VAL A 77 5.01 -6.76 1.63
N GLN A 78 4.63 -7.99 1.26
CA GLN A 78 5.57 -9.10 1.16
C GLN A 78 6.54 -8.95 -0.02
N LEU A 79 6.07 -8.43 -1.14
CA LEU A 79 6.92 -8.08 -2.29
C LEU A 79 7.90 -6.95 -1.95
N ALA A 80 7.45 -5.92 -1.20
CA ALA A 80 8.33 -4.86 -0.71
C ALA A 80 9.42 -5.38 0.25
N ARG A 81 9.14 -6.45 1.00
CA ARG A 81 10.11 -7.16 1.84
C ARG A 81 11.10 -8.01 1.02
N GLY A 82 10.79 -8.28 -0.25
CA GLY A 82 11.59 -9.13 -1.14
C GLY A 82 11.30 -10.63 -0.99
N ASP A 83 10.18 -11.00 -0.39
CA ASP A 83 9.77 -12.40 -0.18
C ASP A 83 8.56 -12.74 -1.07
N HIS A 84 8.86 -13.18 -2.30
CA HIS A 84 7.84 -13.54 -3.29
C HIS A 84 7.11 -14.85 -2.93
N ILE A 85 7.78 -15.79 -2.24
CA ILE A 85 7.17 -17.05 -1.79
C ILE A 85 6.12 -16.75 -0.72
N ALA A 86 6.40 -15.84 0.21
CA ALA A 86 5.42 -15.39 1.19
C ALA A 86 4.23 -14.65 0.54
N ALA A 87 4.48 -13.91 -0.54
CA ALA A 87 3.46 -13.22 -1.31
C ALA A 87 2.51 -14.21 -2.01
N GLU A 88 3.06 -15.23 -2.69
CA GLU A 88 2.28 -16.30 -3.32
C GLU A 88 1.46 -17.09 -2.28
N LYS A 89 2.07 -17.41 -1.13
CA LYS A 89 1.36 -18.07 -0.03
C LYS A 89 0.18 -17.24 0.47
N ALA A 90 0.37 -15.93 0.65
CA ALA A 90 -0.69 -15.02 1.08
C ALA A 90 -1.83 -14.99 0.05
N TYR A 91 -1.51 -14.96 -1.25
CA TYR A 91 -2.50 -15.03 -2.32
C TYR A 91 -3.27 -16.36 -2.31
N ARG A 92 -2.59 -17.50 -2.12
CA ARG A 92 -3.26 -18.81 -2.04
C ARG A 92 -4.20 -18.94 -0.84
N GLU A 93 -3.86 -18.31 0.28
CA GLU A 93 -4.65 -18.37 1.51
C GLU A 93 -5.88 -17.45 1.46
N TRP A 94 -5.73 -16.25 0.91
CA TRP A 94 -6.77 -15.20 0.97
C TRP A 94 -7.39 -14.85 -0.40
N GLY A 95 -6.88 -15.41 -1.49
CA GLY A 95 -7.33 -15.15 -2.86
C GLY A 95 -8.80 -15.50 -3.12
N SER A 96 -9.40 -16.37 -2.30
CA SER A 96 -10.83 -16.70 -2.38
C SER A 96 -11.76 -15.52 -2.08
N TYR A 97 -11.26 -14.49 -1.39
CA TYR A 97 -12.01 -13.27 -1.07
C TYR A 97 -11.79 -12.14 -2.07
N CYS A 98 -10.91 -12.33 -3.05
CA CYS A 98 -10.59 -11.31 -4.04
C CYS A 98 -11.68 -11.21 -5.12
N GLU A 99 -11.97 -9.99 -5.56
CA GLU A 99 -12.79 -9.76 -6.75
C GLU A 99 -12.00 -10.07 -8.03
N VAL A 100 -12.71 -10.17 -9.17
CA VAL A 100 -12.10 -10.54 -10.45
C VAL A 100 -10.97 -9.58 -10.87
N GLU A 101 -11.13 -8.27 -10.59
CA GLU A 101 -10.11 -7.27 -10.90
C GLU A 101 -8.85 -7.45 -10.04
N GLU A 102 -9.04 -7.65 -8.73
CA GLU A 102 -7.97 -7.91 -7.76
C GLU A 102 -7.20 -9.18 -8.15
N MET A 103 -7.93 -10.27 -8.39
CA MET A 103 -7.37 -11.57 -8.76
C MET A 103 -6.50 -11.46 -10.01
N ASN A 104 -7.00 -10.82 -11.07
CA ASN A 104 -6.27 -10.65 -12.32
C ASN A 104 -4.98 -9.82 -12.14
N THR A 105 -5.03 -8.75 -11.34
CA THR A 105 -3.82 -7.96 -11.04
C THR A 105 -2.80 -8.75 -10.22
N LEU A 106 -3.25 -9.51 -9.21
CA LEU A 106 -2.37 -10.32 -8.36
C LEU A 106 -1.74 -11.49 -9.11
N GLU A 107 -2.49 -12.18 -9.97
CA GLU A 107 -1.97 -13.23 -10.83
C GLU A 107 -0.91 -12.70 -11.79
N GLN A 108 -1.14 -11.55 -12.42
CA GLN A 108 -0.15 -10.90 -13.28
C GLN A 108 1.12 -10.53 -12.50
N ILE A 109 0.99 -10.02 -11.27
CA ILE A 109 2.16 -9.71 -10.44
C ILE A 109 2.92 -11.00 -10.11
N ILE A 110 2.27 -12.02 -9.57
CA ILE A 110 2.94 -13.26 -9.16
C ILE A 110 3.61 -13.92 -10.36
N GLN A 111 2.92 -14.05 -11.49
CA GLN A 111 3.47 -14.59 -12.72
C GLN A 111 4.71 -13.82 -13.18
N ALA A 112 4.72 -12.48 -13.09
CA ALA A 112 5.87 -11.67 -13.45
C ALA A 112 7.11 -11.98 -12.58
N TYR A 113 6.90 -12.22 -11.28
CA TYR A 113 7.98 -12.57 -10.35
C TYR A 113 8.45 -14.02 -10.56
N ASP A 114 7.56 -14.94 -10.93
CA ASP A 114 7.92 -16.33 -11.24
C ASP A 114 8.72 -16.44 -12.56
N GLU A 115 8.39 -15.60 -13.55
CA GLU A 115 9.07 -15.55 -14.85
C GLU A 115 10.29 -14.61 -14.87
N ASP A 116 10.61 -13.95 -13.74
CA ASP A 116 11.63 -12.90 -13.62
C ASP A 116 11.47 -11.74 -14.65
N ASP A 117 10.23 -11.49 -15.10
CA ASP A 117 9.91 -10.42 -16.05
C ASP A 117 9.60 -9.11 -15.32
N GLY A 118 10.62 -8.26 -15.19
CA GLY A 118 10.47 -6.95 -14.56
C GLY A 118 9.60 -5.97 -15.33
N ASP A 119 9.47 -6.07 -16.65
CA ASP A 119 8.63 -5.15 -17.44
C ASP A 119 7.15 -5.46 -17.19
N LEU A 120 6.80 -6.74 -17.12
CA LEU A 120 5.47 -7.21 -16.77
C LEU A 120 5.13 -6.89 -15.30
N ALA A 121 6.11 -7.05 -14.40
CA ALA A 121 5.95 -6.72 -12.98
C ALA A 121 5.65 -5.23 -12.77
N VAL A 122 6.40 -4.34 -13.43
CA VAL A 122 6.12 -2.88 -13.41
C VAL A 122 4.71 -2.63 -13.93
N LYS A 123 4.36 -3.15 -15.11
CA LYS A 123 3.03 -2.91 -15.69
C LYS A 123 1.89 -3.32 -14.76
N ALA A 124 2.01 -4.46 -14.08
CA ALA A 124 1.01 -4.95 -13.16
C ALA A 124 0.95 -4.12 -11.86
N LEU A 125 2.10 -3.73 -11.30
CA LEU A 125 2.22 -2.87 -10.10
C LEU A 125 1.65 -1.45 -10.32
N TYR A 126 1.72 -0.93 -11.55
CA TYR A 126 1.16 0.37 -11.94
C TYR A 126 -0.26 0.26 -12.52
N SER A 127 -0.95 -0.86 -12.28
CA SER A 127 -2.35 -1.01 -12.69
C SER A 127 -3.26 0.06 -12.06
N PRO A 128 -4.31 0.54 -12.78
CA PRO A 128 -5.23 1.56 -12.27
C PRO A 128 -5.83 1.18 -10.91
N PHE A 129 -6.11 -0.11 -10.73
CA PHE A 129 -6.60 -0.67 -9.48
C PHE A 129 -5.68 -0.36 -8.29
N ILE A 130 -4.39 -0.71 -8.38
CA ILE A 130 -3.41 -0.48 -7.30
C ILE A 130 -3.21 1.02 -7.05
N THR A 131 -3.22 1.83 -8.11
CA THR A 131 -3.03 3.28 -7.98
C THR A 131 -4.19 3.99 -7.30
N HIS A 132 -5.40 3.44 -7.35
CA HIS A 132 -6.60 4.04 -6.77
C HIS A 132 -7.02 3.44 -5.42
N MET A 133 -6.38 2.36 -4.95
CA MET A 133 -6.78 1.68 -3.71
C MET A 133 -6.52 2.52 -2.45
N ASP A 134 -5.26 2.76 -2.12
CA ASP A 134 -4.85 3.69 -1.06
C ASP A 134 -3.52 4.32 -1.45
N VAL A 135 -3.37 5.60 -1.12
CA VAL A 135 -2.17 6.38 -1.48
C VAL A 135 -0.89 5.74 -0.95
N GLU A 136 -0.90 5.16 0.24
CA GLU A 136 0.29 4.55 0.85
C GLU A 136 0.68 3.24 0.17
N TYR A 137 -0.28 2.41 -0.24
CA TYR A 137 0.01 1.18 -1.00
C TYR A 137 0.39 1.50 -2.45
N ALA A 138 -0.21 2.54 -3.06
CA ALA A 138 0.19 3.02 -4.37
C ALA A 138 1.62 3.56 -4.36
N LYS A 139 2.03 4.29 -3.30
CA LYS A 139 3.43 4.71 -3.11
C LYS A 139 4.35 3.51 -2.89
N LEU A 140 3.93 2.55 -2.06
CA LEU A 140 4.68 1.33 -1.81
C LEU A 140 4.97 0.58 -3.11
N ALA A 141 3.94 0.36 -3.95
CA ALA A 141 4.06 -0.34 -5.22
C ALA A 141 5.12 0.28 -6.16
N ARG A 142 5.34 1.60 -6.08
CA ARG A 142 6.39 2.28 -6.86
C ARG A 142 7.80 2.07 -6.30
N CYS A 143 7.95 1.86 -5.00
CA CYS A 143 9.26 1.59 -4.38
C CYS A 143 9.62 0.08 -4.41
N ILE A 144 8.71 -0.83 -4.81
CA ILE A 144 9.01 -2.27 -4.88
C ILE A 144 10.07 -2.52 -5.95
N ARG A 145 11.11 -3.28 -5.59
CA ARG A 145 12.17 -3.68 -6.52
C ARG A 145 11.62 -4.75 -7.46
N THR A 146 11.57 -4.45 -8.74
CA THR A 146 11.19 -5.42 -9.76
C THR A 146 12.31 -6.44 -9.98
N PRO A 147 11.96 -7.69 -10.35
CA PRO A 147 12.95 -8.67 -10.79
C PRO A 147 13.77 -8.07 -11.95
N GLN A 148 15.06 -8.39 -12.01
CA GLN A 148 16.00 -7.78 -12.93
C GLN A 148 15.71 -8.26 -14.36
N THR A 149 14.72 -7.66 -15.02
CA THR A 149 14.76 -7.54 -16.48
C THR A 149 16.06 -6.83 -16.83
N SER A 150 16.81 -7.42 -17.75
CA SER A 150 18.16 -7.05 -18.20
C SER A 150 18.32 -5.62 -18.77
N LYS A 151 17.42 -4.68 -18.47
CA LYS A 151 17.31 -3.39 -19.15
C LYS A 151 17.22 -2.11 -18.31
N GLN A 152 17.25 -2.11 -16.97
CA GLN A 152 17.22 -0.84 -16.24
C GLN A 152 18.29 -0.69 -15.16
N LYS A 153 19.50 -0.37 -15.64
CA LYS A 153 20.41 0.55 -14.95
C LYS A 153 20.02 1.97 -15.37
N LYS A 154 19.67 2.83 -14.40
CA LYS A 154 19.35 4.27 -14.47
C LYS A 154 17.86 4.66 -14.58
N ALA A 155 17.33 5.12 -13.45
CA ALA A 155 16.48 6.31 -13.40
C ALA A 155 16.79 7.06 -12.10
N GLY A 156 17.90 7.79 -12.10
CA GLY A 156 18.21 8.81 -11.11
C GLY A 156 18.43 10.13 -11.84
N GLY A 157 17.71 11.17 -11.42
CA GLY A 157 18.13 12.57 -11.55
C GLY A 157 17.82 13.32 -12.86
N ALA A 158 16.80 14.19 -12.76
CA ALA A 158 16.89 15.64 -12.94
C ALA A 158 16.80 16.32 -14.34
N THR A 159 15.85 17.28 -14.40
CA THR A 159 15.95 18.70 -14.86
C THR A 159 15.39 19.15 -16.24
N THR A 160 14.54 20.19 -16.12
CA THR A 160 14.40 21.44 -16.94
C THR A 160 13.68 21.47 -18.29
N SER A 161 12.47 22.06 -18.25
CA SER A 161 11.92 23.19 -19.03
C SER A 161 12.30 23.45 -20.49
N SER A 162 11.27 23.58 -21.34
CA SER A 162 11.13 24.66 -22.34
C SER A 162 9.68 24.78 -22.85
N SER A 163 9.15 26.01 -22.87
CA SER A 163 7.75 26.43 -23.09
C SER A 163 7.34 26.62 -24.57
N SER A 164 6.03 26.62 -24.88
CA SER A 164 5.33 27.78 -25.51
C SER A 164 3.80 27.60 -25.75
N ASN A 165 3.00 28.48 -25.12
CA ASN A 165 1.86 29.32 -25.61
C ASN A 165 0.58 28.68 -26.25
N VAL A 166 -0.68 29.14 -26.07
CA VAL A 166 -1.27 30.43 -25.60
C VAL A 166 -2.75 30.26 -25.13
N ASP A 167 -3.15 31.09 -24.16
CA ASP A 167 -4.42 31.84 -23.91
C ASP A 167 -5.82 31.18 -23.93
N ASN A 168 -6.56 31.29 -22.79
CA ASN A 168 -7.80 32.07 -22.70
C ASN A 168 -8.25 32.33 -21.24
N VAL A 169 -8.81 33.51 -20.99
CA VAL A 169 -9.15 34.17 -19.72
C VAL A 169 -10.63 33.95 -19.34
N THR A 170 -10.97 33.72 -18.05
CA THR A 170 -11.91 34.52 -17.21
C THR A 170 -12.22 33.89 -15.83
N GLN A 171 -11.66 34.50 -14.77
CA GLN A 171 -12.34 35.12 -13.62
C GLN A 171 -13.36 34.35 -12.74
N GLY A 172 -13.05 34.18 -11.43
CA GLY A 172 -14.09 34.04 -10.39
C GLY A 172 -13.72 33.38 -9.04
N MET A 173 -13.32 34.21 -8.06
CA MET A 173 -13.66 34.15 -6.61
C MET A 173 -12.92 33.19 -5.62
N ALA A 174 -12.21 33.85 -4.68
CA ALA A 174 -12.01 33.62 -3.22
C ALA A 174 -11.91 32.17 -2.68
N ASP A 175 -10.71 31.73 -2.31
CA ASP A 175 -10.11 31.81 -0.94
C ASP A 175 -10.63 30.76 0.05
N ALA A 176 -9.87 29.66 0.14
CA ALA A 176 -9.70 28.86 1.34
C ALA A 176 -8.35 28.14 1.22
N SER A 177 -7.28 28.79 1.68
CA SER A 177 -5.97 28.17 1.83
C SER A 177 -6.01 27.12 2.94
N LEU A 178 -5.93 25.84 2.58
CA LEU A 178 -5.42 24.78 3.44
C LEU A 178 -4.03 24.44 2.92
N THR A 179 -3.02 25.10 3.48
CA THR A 179 -1.63 24.65 3.39
C THR A 179 -1.54 23.36 4.20
N ASN A 180 -1.77 22.24 3.53
CA ASN A 180 -1.29 20.96 4.01
C ASN A 180 0.21 20.94 3.74
N ASP A 181 0.98 21.44 4.70
CA ASP A 181 2.38 21.08 4.86
C ASP A 181 2.41 19.60 5.25
N ASP A 182 2.12 18.73 4.28
CA ASP A 182 2.35 17.30 4.38
C ASP A 182 3.86 17.10 4.22
N ASP A 183 4.55 17.04 5.36
CA ASP A 183 5.94 16.59 5.48
C ASP A 183 6.15 15.36 4.59
N GLU A 184 6.86 15.61 3.47
CA GLU A 184 7.30 14.64 2.48
C GLU A 184 8.29 13.68 3.13
N LEU A 185 7.77 12.67 3.84
CA LEU A 185 8.53 11.48 4.16
C LEU A 185 8.72 10.72 2.85
N ASP A 186 9.83 11.03 2.20
CA ASP A 186 10.33 10.42 0.98
C ASP A 186 10.47 8.90 1.21
N LEU A 187 9.40 8.17 0.86
CA LEU A 187 9.22 6.74 1.14
C LEU A 187 10.29 5.86 0.48
N CYS A 188 11.09 6.41 -0.44
CA CYS A 188 12.15 5.70 -1.12
C CYS A 188 13.57 6.25 -0.84
N ARG A 189 13.80 6.98 0.28
CA ARG A 189 15.13 7.52 0.62
C ARG A 189 16.08 6.55 1.30
#